data_AF-A0A6B0VL71-F1
#
_entry.id   AF-A0A6B0VL71-F1
#
_cell.length_a   1.000
_cell.length_b   1.000
_cell.length_c   1.000
_cell.angle_alpha   90.00
_cell.angle_beta   90.00
_cell.angle_gamma   90.00
#
_symmetry.space_group_name_H-M   'P 1'
#
loop_
_entity.id
_entity.type
_entity.pdbx_description
1 polymer ?
#
loop_
_entity_poly.entity_id
_entity_poly.type
_entity_poly.pdbx_seq_one_letter_code
_entity_poly.pdbx_strand_id
1 'polypeptide(L)'
;MPTQCSYCGDPVSDDEYERHLDRAHADELTAIDRRRVNLSSGGSKRRNLALYAGASLVLALFLVGYAAVFLAPGTAASSAAVQPDADREIHEHGTIDVQYDETVVAFDDPQYAELDECFHFHEYDNGDVWHTHCENVTIEYALETLGMTITAEEFAVNGQTFSERDGDTISVTVNGGPVDPQAYVLEGVESVDDAQAGVGDHVEIVVKSGD
;
A
#
# COMPACT_ATOMS: atom_id res chain seq x y z
N MET A 1 -54.05 -5.61 -11.73
CA MET A 1 -55.30 -6.08 -12.38
C MET A 1 -55.79 -4.95 -13.27
N PRO A 2 -56.69 -5.13 -14.25
CA PRO A 2 -57.25 -4.00 -14.97
C PRO A 2 -58.26 -3.27 -14.09
N THR A 3 -58.07 -1.96 -13.90
CA THR A 3 -59.02 -1.06 -13.24
C THR A 3 -59.82 -0.32 -14.31
N GLN A 4 -61.11 -0.16 -14.08
CA GLN A 4 -61.98 0.54 -15.01
C GLN A 4 -61.84 2.05 -14.83
N CYS A 5 -61.60 2.78 -15.93
CA CYS A 5 -61.48 4.23 -15.91
C CYS A 5 -62.80 4.87 -15.46
N SER A 6 -62.74 5.75 -14.47
CA SER A 6 -63.91 6.45 -13.93
C SER A 6 -64.55 7.46 -14.89
N TYR A 7 -63.87 7.80 -15.99
CA TYR A 7 -64.31 8.84 -16.93
C TYR A 7 -64.86 8.26 -18.25
N CYS A 8 -64.17 7.29 -18.86
CA CYS A 8 -64.61 6.65 -20.10
C CYS A 8 -65.12 5.21 -19.94
N GLY A 9 -64.90 4.57 -18.79
CA GLY A 9 -65.27 3.17 -18.57
C GLY A 9 -64.34 2.14 -19.23
N ASP A 10 -63.25 2.58 -19.87
CA ASP A 10 -62.29 1.67 -20.49
C ASP A 10 -61.49 0.90 -19.44
N PRO A 11 -61.19 -0.39 -19.67
CA PRO A 11 -60.29 -1.15 -18.83
C PRO A 11 -58.84 -0.70 -19.06
N VAL A 12 -58.19 -0.20 -18.01
CA VAL A 12 -56.79 0.26 -18.03
C VAL A 12 -56.02 -0.49 -16.95
N SER A 13 -54.77 -0.88 -17.20
CA SER A 13 -53.97 -1.52 -16.16
C SER A 13 -53.60 -0.54 -15.05
N ASP A 14 -53.49 -1.04 -13.82
CA ASP A 14 -53.21 -0.21 -12.64
C ASP A 14 -51.95 0.65 -12.77
N ASP A 15 -50.93 0.18 -13.50
CA ASP A 15 -49.66 0.87 -13.73
C ASP A 15 -49.70 1.93 -14.84
N GLU A 16 -50.79 1.95 -15.61
CA GLU A 16 -51.03 2.91 -16.70
C GLU A 16 -52.17 3.88 -16.39
N TYR A 17 -52.90 3.66 -15.30
CA TYR A 17 -54.11 4.40 -14.95
C TYR A 17 -53.87 5.91 -14.87
N GLU A 18 -52.84 6.37 -14.14
CA GLU A 18 -52.55 7.81 -14.06
C GLU A 18 -52.08 8.40 -15.39
N ARG A 19 -51.37 7.63 -16.24
CA ARG A 19 -50.96 8.09 -17.59
C ARG A 19 -52.14 8.19 -18.54
N HIS A 20 -53.10 7.28 -18.43
CA HIS A 20 -54.34 7.30 -19.19
C HIS A 20 -55.18 8.52 -18.80
N LEU A 21 -55.34 8.80 -17.50
CA LEU A 21 -56.04 10.00 -17.02
C LEU A 21 -55.43 11.30 -17.55
N ASP A 22 -54.10 11.41 -17.53
CA ASP A 22 -53.38 12.59 -18.04
C ASP A 22 -53.57 12.79 -19.55
N ARG A 23 -53.54 11.70 -20.33
CA ARG A 23 -53.61 11.80 -21.81
C ARG A 23 -55.03 11.95 -22.34
N ALA A 24 -55.98 11.19 -21.79
CA ALA A 24 -57.33 11.08 -22.34
C ALA A 24 -58.32 12.07 -21.70
N HIS A 25 -58.06 12.49 -20.45
CA HIS A 25 -59.03 13.24 -19.65
C HIS A 25 -58.46 14.51 -19.01
N ALA A 26 -57.33 15.05 -19.49
CA ALA A 26 -56.61 16.19 -18.89
C ALA A 26 -57.53 17.37 -18.48
N ASP A 27 -58.47 17.73 -19.37
CA ASP A 27 -59.37 18.86 -19.21
C ASP A 27 -60.62 18.54 -18.36
N GLU A 28 -60.90 17.25 -18.16
CA GLU A 28 -62.05 16.74 -17.41
C GLU A 28 -61.69 16.36 -15.97
N LEU A 29 -60.39 16.37 -15.62
CA LEU A 29 -59.92 15.97 -14.30
C LEU A 29 -60.46 16.89 -13.20
N THR A 30 -61.06 16.27 -12.19
CA THR A 30 -61.39 16.93 -10.92
C THR A 30 -60.12 17.45 -10.21
N ALA A 31 -60.29 18.36 -9.26
CA ALA A 31 -59.17 18.89 -8.48
C ALA A 31 -58.36 17.80 -7.75
N ILE A 32 -59.01 16.72 -7.32
CA ILE A 32 -58.37 15.57 -6.65
C ILE A 32 -57.58 14.73 -7.66
N ASP A 33 -58.19 14.39 -8.79
CA ASP A 33 -57.55 13.56 -9.81
C ASP A 33 -56.37 14.26 -10.48
N ARG A 34 -56.48 15.59 -10.68
CA ARG A 34 -55.37 16.42 -11.16
C ARG A 34 -54.18 16.40 -10.19
N ARG A 35 -54.42 16.44 -8.87
CA ARG A 35 -53.35 16.32 -7.88
C ARG A 35 -52.70 14.93 -7.94
N ARG A 36 -53.48 13.87 -8.12
CA ARG A 36 -52.99 12.49 -8.22
C ARG A 36 -52.07 12.27 -9.43
N VAL A 37 -52.48 12.75 -10.60
CA VAL A 37 -51.70 12.64 -11.85
C VAL A 37 -50.38 13.41 -11.76
N ASN A 38 -50.40 14.62 -11.20
CA ASN A 38 -49.21 15.46 -11.05
C ASN A 38 -48.13 14.83 -10.14
N LEU A 39 -48.53 14.06 -9.12
CA LEU A 39 -47.59 13.35 -8.24
C LEU A 39 -46.90 12.18 -8.95
N SER A 40 -47.57 11.55 -9.92
CA SER A 40 -47.04 10.39 -10.67
C SER A 40 -46.09 10.82 -11.80
N SER A 41 -46.26 12.02 -12.36
CA SER A 41 -45.63 12.42 -13.63
C SER A 41 -44.20 12.99 -13.56
N GLY A 42 -43.63 13.34 -12.38
CA GLY A 42 -42.41 14.19 -12.40
C GLY A 42 -41.28 14.02 -11.37
N GLY A 43 -41.47 13.35 -10.23
CA GLY A 43 -40.56 13.55 -9.09
C GLY A 43 -39.56 12.44 -8.74
N SER A 44 -39.91 11.18 -8.98
CA SER A 44 -39.23 10.05 -8.33
C SER A 44 -38.02 9.51 -9.09
N LYS A 45 -38.13 9.35 -10.42
CA LYS A 45 -37.07 8.71 -11.22
C LYS A 45 -35.77 9.51 -11.29
N ARG A 46 -35.84 10.85 -11.43
CA ARG A 46 -34.64 11.71 -11.53
C ARG A 46 -33.89 11.88 -10.21
N ARG A 47 -34.62 11.96 -9.09
CA ARG A 47 -34.02 12.07 -7.75
C ARG A 47 -33.33 10.77 -7.34
N ASN A 48 -33.94 9.63 -7.67
CA ASN A 48 -33.34 8.32 -7.45
C ASN A 48 -32.07 8.14 -8.31
N LEU A 49 -32.10 8.57 -9.57
CA LEU A 49 -30.93 8.49 -10.46
C LEU A 49 -29.73 9.29 -9.95
N ALA A 50 -29.96 10.52 -9.46
CA ALA A 50 -28.88 11.35 -8.91
C ALA A 50 -28.29 10.75 -7.61
N LEU A 51 -29.12 10.18 -6.75
CA LEU A 51 -28.67 9.50 -5.53
C LEU A 51 -27.88 8.23 -5.84
N TYR A 52 -28.34 7.41 -6.79
CA TYR A 52 -27.60 6.22 -7.22
C TYR A 52 -26.28 6.60 -7.90
N ALA A 53 -26.27 7.61 -8.79
CA ALA A 53 -25.04 8.08 -9.43
C ALA A 53 -24.01 8.59 -8.40
N GLY A 54 -24.45 9.35 -7.39
CA GLY A 54 -23.58 9.81 -6.31
C GLY A 54 -23.04 8.67 -5.44
N ALA A 55 -23.91 7.74 -5.03
CA ALA A 55 -23.49 6.57 -4.23
C ALA A 55 -22.53 5.65 -4.99
N SER A 56 -22.77 5.43 -6.29
CA SER A 56 -21.87 4.65 -7.14
C SER A 56 -20.51 5.31 -7.31
N LEU A 57 -20.45 6.65 -7.42
CA LEU A 57 -19.18 7.38 -7.51
C LEU A 57 -18.38 7.26 -6.22
N VAL A 58 -19.03 7.44 -5.06
CA VAL A 58 -18.37 7.30 -3.75
C VAL A 58 -17.86 5.87 -3.55
N LEU A 59 -18.66 4.87 -3.90
CA LEU A 59 -18.24 3.46 -3.83
C LEU A 59 -17.07 3.19 -4.78
N ALA A 60 -17.10 3.71 -6.01
CA ALA A 60 -16.00 3.55 -6.96
C ALA A 60 -14.72 4.21 -6.45
N LEU A 61 -14.79 5.43 -5.91
CA LEU A 61 -13.64 6.11 -5.31
C LEU A 61 -13.10 5.37 -4.08
N PHE A 62 -13.98 4.83 -3.24
CA PHE A 62 -13.59 4.01 -2.11
C PHE A 62 -12.90 2.72 -2.55
N LEU A 63 -13.44 2.03 -3.56
CA LEU A 63 -12.82 0.82 -4.12
C LEU A 63 -11.48 1.11 -4.79
N VAL A 64 -11.35 2.23 -5.50
CA VAL A 64 -10.08 2.66 -6.11
C VAL A 64 -9.06 3.04 -5.05
N GLY A 65 -9.44 3.81 -4.03
CA GLY A 65 -8.56 4.16 -2.91
C GLY A 65 -8.16 2.93 -2.09
N TYR A 66 -9.10 2.04 -1.82
CA TYR A 66 -8.82 0.76 -1.16
C TYR A 66 -7.87 -0.10 -2.00
N ALA A 67 -8.08 -0.18 -3.32
CA ALA A 67 -7.18 -0.92 -4.18
C ALA A 67 -5.77 -0.30 -4.28
N ALA A 68 -5.67 1.03 -4.28
CA ALA A 68 -4.38 1.72 -4.30
C ALA A 68 -3.58 1.50 -3.00
N VAL A 69 -4.25 1.34 -1.86
CA VAL A 69 -3.59 1.13 -0.56
C VAL A 69 -3.38 -0.36 -0.24
N PHE A 70 -4.31 -1.23 -0.62
CA PHE A 70 -4.36 -2.63 -0.17
C PHE A 70 -4.28 -3.68 -1.28
N LEU A 71 -4.35 -3.30 -2.56
CA LEU A 71 -4.20 -4.20 -3.72
C LEU A 71 -3.07 -3.78 -4.68
N ALA A 72 -2.35 -2.70 -4.36
CA ALA A 72 -1.04 -2.50 -4.96
C ALA A 72 -0.18 -3.70 -4.54
N PRO A 73 0.49 -4.41 -5.47
CA PRO A 73 1.48 -5.40 -5.08
C PRO A 73 2.49 -4.67 -4.19
N GLY A 74 2.49 -5.05 -2.91
CA GLY A 74 3.37 -4.50 -1.90
C GLY A 74 4.76 -5.04 -2.11
N THR A 75 5.50 -4.41 -3.02
CA THR A 75 6.91 -4.09 -2.92
C THR A 75 7.05 -2.85 -3.82
N ALA A 76 7.31 -1.69 -3.25
CA ALA A 76 7.84 -0.62 -4.09
C ALA A 76 9.11 -1.21 -4.70
N ALA A 77 9.19 -1.28 -6.04
CA ALA A 77 10.40 -1.78 -6.68
C ALA A 77 11.58 -0.98 -6.12
N SER A 78 12.53 -1.68 -5.51
CA SER A 78 13.72 -1.08 -4.91
C SER A 78 14.40 -0.17 -5.93
N SER A 79 14.88 0.98 -5.48
CA SER A 79 15.70 1.89 -6.28
C SER A 79 17.19 1.61 -6.20
N ALA A 80 17.59 0.57 -5.46
CA ALA A 80 18.98 0.15 -5.32
C ALA A 80 19.66 -0.04 -6.68
N ALA A 81 20.93 0.37 -6.74
CA ALA A 81 21.74 0.36 -7.96
C ALA A 81 21.91 -1.05 -8.54
N VAL A 82 21.92 -2.05 -7.66
CA VAL A 82 21.95 -3.47 -7.98
C VAL A 82 20.68 -4.12 -7.44
N GLN A 83 20.00 -4.87 -8.30
CA GLN A 83 18.81 -5.63 -7.94
C GLN A 83 19.20 -7.10 -7.73
N PRO A 84 18.59 -7.80 -6.77
CA PRO A 84 18.87 -9.21 -6.50
C PRO A 84 18.44 -10.11 -7.67
N ASP A 85 19.09 -11.26 -7.80
CA ASP A 85 18.70 -12.32 -8.73
C ASP A 85 17.73 -13.28 -8.03
N ALA A 86 16.44 -12.97 -8.13
CA ALA A 86 15.37 -13.76 -7.50
C ALA A 86 15.19 -15.17 -8.11
N ASP A 87 15.79 -15.46 -9.27
CA ASP A 87 15.75 -16.81 -9.86
C ASP A 87 16.84 -17.72 -9.25
N ARG A 88 17.74 -17.17 -8.42
CA ARG A 88 18.82 -17.87 -7.74
C ARG A 88 18.60 -17.91 -6.24
N GLU A 89 17.93 -18.97 -5.81
CA GLU A 89 17.63 -19.21 -4.41
C GLU A 89 18.89 -19.59 -3.62
N ILE A 90 19.15 -18.81 -2.57
CA ILE A 90 20.18 -19.08 -1.55
C ILE A 90 19.53 -19.04 -0.17
N HIS A 91 20.23 -19.46 0.87
CA HIS A 91 19.81 -19.29 2.26
C HIS A 91 21.04 -18.94 3.09
N GLU A 92 21.34 -17.65 3.12
CA GLU A 92 22.51 -17.15 3.83
C GLU A 92 22.08 -16.21 4.95
N HIS A 93 22.89 -16.22 6.00
CA HIS A 93 22.65 -15.48 7.22
C HIS A 93 23.92 -14.75 7.65
N GLY A 94 23.71 -13.62 8.32
CA GLY A 94 24.78 -12.87 8.96
C GLY A 94 24.17 -11.90 9.96
N THR A 95 24.94 -10.89 10.34
CA THR A 95 24.49 -9.89 11.32
C THR A 95 24.63 -8.47 10.77
N ILE A 96 23.82 -7.55 11.28
CA ILE A 96 23.90 -6.13 10.91
C ILE A 96 23.56 -5.24 12.11
N ASP A 97 24.44 -4.28 12.38
CA ASP A 97 24.23 -3.21 13.35
C ASP A 97 24.06 -1.89 12.61
N VAL A 98 22.98 -1.17 12.92
CA VAL A 98 22.74 0.18 12.40
C VAL A 98 22.59 1.14 13.57
N GLN A 99 23.47 2.14 13.61
CA GLN A 99 23.47 3.19 14.61
C GLN A 99 23.51 4.57 13.94
N TYR A 100 22.66 5.47 14.40
CA TYR A 100 22.74 6.89 14.08
C TYR A 100 22.74 7.72 15.38
N ASP A 101 23.76 8.55 15.55
CA ASP A 101 24.05 9.26 16.79
C ASP A 101 24.04 8.32 18.02
N GLU A 102 23.16 8.55 18.99
CA GLU A 102 22.98 7.70 20.18
C GLU A 102 21.90 6.62 19.99
N THR A 103 21.28 6.54 18.81
CA THR A 103 20.19 5.59 18.53
C THR A 103 20.71 4.35 17.81
N VAL A 104 20.52 3.20 18.42
CA VAL A 104 20.72 1.89 17.77
C VAL A 104 19.36 1.41 17.25
N VAL A 105 19.31 0.98 15.99
CA VAL A 105 18.11 0.41 15.40
C VAL A 105 17.89 -0.97 16.00
N ALA A 106 16.67 -1.22 16.49
CA ALA A 106 16.26 -2.51 17.01
C ALA A 106 15.47 -3.25 15.93
N PHE A 107 16.09 -4.25 15.31
CA PHE A 107 15.48 -5.05 14.24
C PHE A 107 14.52 -6.13 14.75
N ASP A 108 14.38 -6.28 16.08
CA ASP A 108 13.35 -7.11 16.73
C ASP A 108 11.95 -6.49 16.71
N ASP A 109 11.84 -5.22 16.30
CA ASP A 109 10.54 -4.58 16.11
C ASP A 109 9.80 -5.25 14.94
N PRO A 110 8.51 -5.67 15.13
CA PRO A 110 7.71 -6.29 14.08
C PRO A 110 7.60 -5.49 12.77
N GLN A 111 7.91 -4.19 12.80
CA GLN A 111 7.97 -3.38 11.60
C GLN A 111 9.09 -3.78 10.62
N TYR A 112 10.11 -4.55 11.04
CA TYR A 112 11.25 -4.98 10.22
C TYR A 112 11.25 -6.47 9.87
N ALA A 113 10.33 -7.25 10.46
CA ALA A 113 10.27 -8.69 10.22
C ALA A 113 9.53 -9.01 8.92
N GLU A 114 10.05 -9.96 8.14
CA GLU A 114 9.38 -10.56 6.96
C GLU A 114 8.91 -9.54 5.89
N LEU A 115 9.67 -8.45 5.70
CA LEU A 115 9.25 -7.34 4.82
C LEU A 115 9.48 -7.59 3.32
N ASP A 116 10.46 -8.40 2.95
CA ASP A 116 10.85 -8.63 1.56
C ASP A 116 11.22 -10.09 1.32
N GLU A 117 10.97 -10.57 0.09
CA GLU A 117 11.20 -11.97 -0.28
C GLU A 117 12.69 -12.32 -0.43
N CYS A 118 13.56 -11.34 -0.70
CA CYS A 118 14.99 -11.55 -0.91
C CYS A 118 15.85 -11.24 0.32
N PHE A 119 15.41 -10.34 1.20
CA PHE A 119 16.10 -9.98 2.44
C PHE A 119 15.11 -9.70 3.56
N HIS A 120 15.25 -10.37 4.70
CA HIS A 120 14.41 -10.09 5.87
C HIS A 120 15.04 -10.55 7.19
N PHE A 121 14.43 -10.10 8.28
CA PHE A 121 14.60 -10.70 9.60
C PHE A 121 13.42 -11.61 9.90
N HIS A 122 13.67 -12.76 10.54
CA HIS A 122 12.60 -13.62 11.05
C HIS A 122 12.07 -13.09 12.37
N GLU A 123 10.75 -13.14 12.56
CA GLU A 123 10.07 -12.68 13.80
C GLU A 123 10.58 -13.40 15.06
N TYR A 124 11.11 -14.63 14.91
CA TYR A 124 11.54 -15.48 16.01
C TYR A 124 13.04 -15.44 16.33
N ASP A 125 13.85 -14.72 15.54
CA ASP A 125 15.32 -14.65 15.71
C ASP A 125 15.77 -13.38 16.46
N ASN A 126 14.85 -12.70 17.15
CA ASN A 126 15.05 -11.44 17.88
C ASN A 126 15.71 -10.33 17.03
N GLY A 127 15.58 -10.36 15.70
CA GLY A 127 16.17 -9.35 14.81
C GLY A 127 17.70 -9.31 14.80
N ASP A 128 18.39 -10.28 15.40
CA ASP A 128 19.85 -10.27 15.47
C ASP A 128 20.51 -10.78 14.17
N VAL A 129 19.77 -11.57 13.39
CA VAL A 129 20.27 -12.29 12.21
C VAL A 129 19.44 -11.90 11.00
N TRP A 130 20.10 -11.36 9.99
CA TRP A 130 19.46 -11.17 8.69
C TRP A 130 19.47 -12.48 7.90
N HIS A 131 18.50 -12.63 6.99
CA HIS A 131 18.34 -13.78 6.12
C HIS A 131 18.22 -13.30 4.67
N THR A 132 19.01 -13.85 3.75
CA THR A 132 18.85 -13.65 2.30
C THR A 132 18.37 -14.90 1.57
N HIS A 133 17.40 -14.72 0.68
CA HIS A 133 16.86 -15.78 -0.19
C HIS A 133 17.31 -15.68 -1.66
N CYS A 134 17.94 -14.57 -2.05
CA CYS A 134 18.32 -14.29 -3.44
C CYS A 134 19.82 -13.99 -3.55
N GLU A 135 20.47 -14.37 -4.65
CA GLU A 135 21.83 -13.89 -4.95
C GLU A 135 21.85 -12.38 -5.22
N ASN A 136 23.01 -11.74 -5.07
CA ASN A 136 23.23 -10.31 -5.37
C ASN A 136 22.44 -9.31 -4.52
N VAL A 137 22.03 -9.69 -3.31
CA VAL A 137 21.47 -8.74 -2.33
C VAL A 137 22.58 -7.82 -1.83
N THR A 138 22.50 -6.52 -2.13
CA THR A 138 23.43 -5.51 -1.62
C THR A 138 22.98 -4.92 -0.28
N ILE A 139 23.90 -4.26 0.42
CA ILE A 139 23.57 -3.50 1.64
C ILE A 139 22.52 -2.42 1.34
N GLU A 140 22.65 -1.71 0.22
CA GLU A 140 21.67 -0.70 -0.21
C GLU A 140 20.27 -1.31 -0.40
N TYR A 141 20.16 -2.42 -1.13
CA TYR A 141 18.88 -3.11 -1.32
C TYR A 141 18.29 -3.55 0.02
N ALA A 142 19.10 -4.22 0.85
CA ALA A 142 18.68 -4.71 2.16
C ALA A 142 18.15 -3.59 3.07
N LEU A 143 18.79 -2.43 3.09
CA LEU A 143 18.30 -1.29 3.88
C LEU A 143 17.05 -0.64 3.28
N GLU A 144 16.91 -0.59 1.95
CA GLU A 144 15.70 -0.07 1.30
C GLU A 144 14.46 -0.88 1.66
N THR A 145 14.57 -2.21 1.77
CA THR A 145 13.43 -3.05 2.17
C THR A 145 12.98 -2.75 3.60
N LEU A 146 13.89 -2.27 4.46
CA LEU A 146 13.63 -1.83 5.83
C LEU A 146 13.21 -0.35 5.92
N GLY A 147 12.99 0.33 4.79
CA GLY A 147 12.60 1.74 4.75
C GLY A 147 13.74 2.73 5.02
N MET A 148 14.99 2.30 4.83
CA MET A 148 16.18 3.13 4.97
C MET A 148 16.83 3.35 3.61
N THR A 149 17.45 4.50 3.39
CA THR A 149 18.23 4.76 2.17
C THR A 149 19.68 4.94 2.57
N ILE A 150 20.60 4.34 1.83
CA ILE A 150 22.03 4.50 2.09
C ILE A 150 22.81 4.61 0.78
N THR A 151 23.77 5.51 0.79
CA THR A 151 24.84 5.63 -0.20
C THR A 151 26.16 5.82 0.54
N ALA A 152 27.27 5.98 -0.20
CA ALA A 152 28.54 6.33 0.42
C ALA A 152 28.52 7.70 1.15
N GLU A 153 27.63 8.62 0.78
CA GLU A 153 27.64 10.02 1.26
C GLU A 153 26.35 10.45 1.99
N GLU A 154 25.30 9.62 1.96
CA GLU A 154 23.98 9.96 2.50
C GLU A 154 23.32 8.73 3.15
N PHE A 155 22.67 8.96 4.30
CA PHE A 155 21.88 7.96 5.00
C PHE A 155 20.54 8.56 5.41
N ALA A 156 19.44 7.86 5.19
CA ALA A 156 18.11 8.30 5.59
C ALA A 156 17.37 7.20 6.34
N VAL A 157 16.80 7.54 7.49
CA VAL A 157 16.07 6.63 8.37
C VAL A 157 15.00 7.40 9.15
N ASN A 158 13.80 6.83 9.29
CA ASN A 158 12.71 7.44 10.09
C ASN A 158 12.39 8.90 9.72
N GLY A 159 12.54 9.27 8.45
CA GLY A 159 12.32 10.63 7.96
C GLY A 159 13.43 11.63 8.29
N GLN A 160 14.54 11.18 8.89
CA GLN A 160 15.77 11.95 9.05
C GLN A 160 16.73 11.63 7.91
N THR A 161 17.54 12.61 7.52
CA THR A 161 18.56 12.46 6.48
C THR A 161 19.86 13.02 7.02
N PHE A 162 20.92 12.23 6.89
CA PHE A 162 22.29 12.57 7.20
C PHE A 162 23.07 12.65 5.90
N SER A 163 23.91 13.67 5.76
CA SER A 163 24.69 13.91 4.55
C SER A 163 26.09 14.37 4.90
N GLU A 164 27.11 13.76 4.30
CA GLU A 164 28.49 14.24 4.42
C GLU A 164 28.65 15.68 3.94
N ARG A 165 27.77 16.14 3.03
CA ARG A 165 27.73 17.53 2.54
C ARG A 165 27.35 18.54 3.62
N ASP A 166 26.57 18.10 4.59
CA ASP A 166 26.10 18.90 5.72
C ASP A 166 27.02 18.77 6.94
N GLY A 167 28.08 17.94 6.84
CA GLY A 167 29.09 17.76 7.89
C GLY A 167 28.93 16.48 8.71
N ASP A 168 27.95 15.63 8.37
CA ASP A 168 27.75 14.34 9.01
C ASP A 168 28.85 13.34 8.61
N THR A 169 29.05 12.31 9.43
CA THR A 169 29.94 11.19 9.11
C THR A 169 29.12 9.93 8.92
N ILE A 170 29.35 9.22 7.81
CA ILE A 170 28.70 7.94 7.51
C ILE A 170 29.80 6.90 7.33
N SER A 171 29.71 5.81 8.08
CA SER A 171 30.66 4.69 8.03
C SER A 171 29.90 3.40 7.77
N VAL A 172 30.25 2.72 6.68
CA VAL A 172 29.72 1.39 6.34
C VAL A 172 30.90 0.44 6.29
N THR A 173 30.88 -0.57 7.16
CA THR A 173 31.91 -1.61 7.17
C THR A 173 31.30 -3.00 7.15
N VAL A 174 32.03 -3.95 6.55
CA VAL A 174 31.75 -5.37 6.69
C VAL A 174 32.98 -6.03 7.28
N ASN A 175 32.81 -6.75 8.38
CA ASN A 175 33.89 -7.39 9.13
C ASN A 175 35.01 -6.38 9.50
N GLY A 176 34.64 -5.13 9.75
CA GLY A 176 35.55 -4.01 10.07
C GLY A 176 36.28 -3.38 8.87
N GLY A 177 36.05 -3.87 7.65
CA GLY A 177 36.58 -3.29 6.42
C GLY A 177 35.59 -2.32 5.77
N PRO A 178 36.01 -1.12 5.35
CA PRO A 178 35.10 -0.18 4.69
C PRO A 178 34.66 -0.71 3.32
N VAL A 179 33.38 -0.54 2.99
CA VAL A 179 32.77 -0.98 1.73
C VAL A 179 31.90 0.12 1.13
N ASP A 180 31.57 -0.03 -0.16
CA ASP A 180 30.53 0.76 -0.81
C ASP A 180 29.18 0.03 -0.68
N PRO A 181 28.19 0.58 0.05
CA PRO A 181 26.91 -0.11 0.27
C PRO A 181 26.11 -0.36 -1.01
N GLN A 182 26.34 0.44 -2.06
CA GLN A 182 25.62 0.30 -3.34
C GLN A 182 26.18 -0.83 -4.21
N ALA A 183 27.40 -1.30 -3.90
CA ALA A 183 28.10 -2.31 -4.70
C ALA A 183 28.41 -3.60 -3.92
N TYR A 184 28.50 -3.54 -2.60
CA TYR A 184 28.81 -4.70 -1.77
C TYR A 184 27.60 -5.63 -1.66
N VAL A 185 27.79 -6.88 -2.10
CA VAL A 185 26.82 -7.97 -1.98
C VAL A 185 27.08 -8.69 -0.66
N LEU A 186 26.02 -8.93 0.11
CA LEU A 186 26.10 -9.66 1.38
C LEU A 186 26.59 -11.10 1.15
N GLU A 187 27.54 -11.54 1.97
CA GLU A 187 28.05 -12.92 1.97
C GLU A 187 27.85 -13.54 3.37
N GLY A 188 26.92 -14.48 3.50
CA GLY A 188 26.57 -15.07 4.77
C GLY A 188 27.03 -16.52 4.94
N VAL A 189 26.39 -17.20 5.88
CA VAL A 189 26.53 -18.64 6.13
C VAL A 189 25.17 -19.33 6.16
N GLU A 190 25.14 -20.63 5.87
CA GLU A 190 23.89 -21.42 5.90
C GLU A 190 23.28 -21.56 7.30
N SER A 191 24.10 -21.47 8.35
CA SER A 191 23.71 -21.76 9.74
C SER A 191 23.45 -20.48 10.54
N VAL A 192 22.22 -20.33 11.06
CA VAL A 192 21.84 -19.23 11.97
C VAL A 192 22.74 -19.20 13.21
N ASP A 193 23.02 -20.37 13.81
CA ASP A 193 23.89 -20.46 15.00
C ASP A 193 25.31 -19.97 14.70
N ASP A 194 25.84 -20.25 13.50
CA ASP A 194 27.16 -19.78 13.08
C ASP A 194 27.15 -18.27 12.82
N ALA A 195 26.09 -17.74 12.18
CA ALA A 195 25.90 -16.30 12.00
C ALA A 195 25.86 -15.55 13.34
N GLN A 196 25.11 -16.06 14.32
CA GLN A 196 25.07 -15.52 15.68
C GLN A 196 26.43 -15.60 16.40
N ALA A 197 27.26 -16.58 16.05
CA ALA A 197 28.62 -16.68 16.55
C ALA A 197 29.62 -15.75 15.83
N GLY A 198 29.15 -14.94 14.87
CA GLY A 198 29.96 -13.98 14.11
C GLY A 198 30.67 -14.60 12.90
N VAL A 199 30.15 -15.70 12.35
CA VAL A 199 30.63 -16.28 11.08
C VAL A 199 29.79 -15.73 9.92
N GLY A 200 30.42 -15.48 8.78
CA GLY A 200 29.79 -14.75 7.66
C GLY A 200 29.94 -13.24 7.85
N ASP A 201 29.19 -12.47 7.10
CA ASP A 201 29.27 -11.02 7.18
C ASP A 201 28.61 -10.45 8.43
N HIS A 202 29.39 -9.62 9.12
CA HIS A 202 28.91 -8.66 10.09
C HIS A 202 28.98 -7.26 9.49
N VAL A 203 27.82 -6.67 9.21
CA VAL A 203 27.70 -5.32 8.67
C VAL A 203 27.56 -4.32 9.82
N GLU A 204 28.37 -3.27 9.84
CA GLU A 204 28.27 -2.19 10.81
C GLU A 204 28.07 -0.86 10.08
N ILE A 205 26.96 -0.18 10.36
CA ILE A 205 26.60 1.13 9.81
C ILE A 205 26.52 2.12 10.96
N VAL A 206 27.45 3.07 10.99
CA VAL A 206 27.51 4.11 12.02
C VAL A 206 27.41 5.48 11.36
N VAL A 207 26.40 6.23 11.76
CA VAL A 207 26.14 7.59 11.29
C VAL A 207 26.22 8.55 12.47
N LYS A 208 26.86 9.70 12.27
CA LYS A 208 26.99 10.75 13.29
C LYS A 208 26.71 12.11 12.69
N SER A 209 25.84 12.87 13.33
CA SER A 209 25.57 14.26 13.00
C SER A 209 26.84 15.11 13.14
N GLY A 210 27.05 16.05 12.22
CA GLY A 210 28.09 17.07 12.33
C GLY A 210 27.86 18.02 13.52
N ASP A 211 28.96 18.44 14.16
CA ASP A 211 28.96 19.46 15.24
C ASP A 211 28.66 20.89 14.76
#